data_AF-A0A1Y1KUQ3-F1
#
_entry.id   AF-A0A1Y1KUQ3-F1
#
_cell.length_a   1.000
_cell.length_b   1.000
_cell.length_c   1.000
_cell.angle_alpha   90.00
_cell.angle_beta   90.00
_cell.angle_gamma   90.00
#
_symmetry.space_group_name_H-M   'P 1'
#
loop_
_entity.id
_entity.type
_entity.pdbx_description
1 polymer ?
#
loop_
_entity_poly.entity_id
_entity_poly.type
_entity_poly.pdbx_seq_one_letter_code
_entity_poly.pdbx_strand_id
1 'polypeptide(L)'
;MSDEKLLVSFACQRCLQPLRLDDTFNYLNEHTLAELTLPVISNPDVDLESQATSVDHFVHPCRLSDSGNGINGFMLISDSGEVETISNQMRVRATLFDTLSENSHIDHPLCDECADALIEMLEQQVKLTHNDYDDYCEYLRKLESDSEDLHLDTLEQELHSLHDEEKRLLDELERMKEEESAIVLAIEEQERISQRLTQDEERYWRQYTSHRRDLMATDDEYRSVECQLEYTQSQLEKLKKTNVFNATFHIWHSGHFGTINNFRLGRLPSVPIDWSEINAAWGQTALLLAALARKINLTFDRYKLVPYGNHSYIEVDFNLLPSFKLTKFL
;
A
#
# COMPACT_ATOMS: atom_id res chain seq x y z
N MET A 1 64.99 64.50 40.83
CA MET A 1 66.13 64.04 40.01
C MET A 1 66.69 62.84 40.73
N SER A 2 66.17 61.66 40.38
CA SER A 2 66.83 60.78 39.40
C SER A 2 68.02 60.10 40.08
N ASP A 3 67.74 58.97 40.71
CA ASP A 3 68.56 57.77 40.57
C ASP A 3 67.67 56.58 40.95
N GLU A 4 66.93 56.12 39.93
CA GLU A 4 66.39 54.76 39.88
C GLU A 4 67.57 53.79 40.02
N LYS A 5 67.87 53.39 41.26
CA LYS A 5 68.55 52.12 41.44
C LYS A 5 67.53 51.03 41.14
N LEU A 6 67.54 50.58 39.89
CA LEU A 6 66.93 49.34 39.44
C LEU A 6 67.47 48.19 40.30
N LEU A 7 66.84 47.96 41.45
CA LEU A 7 66.92 46.67 42.12
C LEU A 7 66.20 45.71 41.19
N VAL A 8 66.93 44.74 40.63
CA VAL A 8 66.30 43.59 39.98
C VAL A 8 65.51 42.87 41.08
N SER A 9 64.20 43.17 41.14
CA SER A 9 63.26 42.58 42.07
C SER A 9 62.63 41.37 41.39
N PHE A 10 62.91 40.19 41.91
CA PHE A 10 62.13 39.00 41.57
C PHE A 10 60.68 39.28 41.97
N ALA A 11 59.75 38.99 41.06
CA ALA A 11 58.34 39.25 41.28
C ALA A 11 57.63 37.94 41.63
N CYS A 12 56.55 38.03 42.41
CA CYS A 12 55.62 36.92 42.58
C CYS A 12 55.12 36.49 41.20
N GLN A 13 55.24 35.21 40.85
CA GLN A 13 54.82 34.77 39.52
C GLN A 13 53.30 34.86 39.31
N ARG A 14 52.51 34.89 40.40
CA ARG A 14 51.04 35.03 40.34
C ARG A 14 50.54 36.47 40.28
N CYS A 15 51.08 37.37 41.10
CA CYS A 15 50.58 38.76 41.20
C CYS A 15 51.57 39.82 40.66
N LEU A 16 52.75 39.40 40.19
CA LEU A 16 53.81 40.25 39.65
C LEU A 16 54.31 41.36 40.60
N GLN A 17 54.03 41.24 41.90
CA GLN A 17 54.52 42.17 42.91
C GLN A 17 55.98 41.88 43.27
N PRO A 18 56.82 42.92 43.50
CA PRO A 18 58.23 42.74 43.82
C PRO A 18 58.37 42.09 45.21
N LEU A 19 59.04 40.94 45.25
CA LEU A 19 59.34 40.23 46.48
C LEU A 19 60.59 40.81 47.12
N ARG A 20 60.54 40.99 48.45
CA ARG A 20 61.72 41.29 49.25
C ARG A 20 62.21 40.01 49.89
N LEU A 21 63.36 39.54 49.42
CA LEU A 21 64.07 38.44 50.06
C LEU A 21 64.74 38.96 51.33
N ASP A 22 64.70 38.16 52.39
CA ASP A 22 65.40 38.45 53.63
C ASP A 22 66.92 38.50 53.39
N ASP A 23 67.62 39.44 54.04
CA ASP A 23 69.06 39.64 53.85
C ASP A 23 69.90 38.43 54.28
N THR A 24 69.32 37.51 55.06
CA THR A 24 69.93 36.21 55.41
C THR A 24 70.14 35.28 54.21
N PHE A 25 69.36 35.41 53.13
CA PHE A 25 69.53 34.61 51.92
C PHE A 25 70.71 35.04 51.05
N ASN A 26 71.37 36.16 51.36
CA ASN A 26 72.58 36.59 50.66
C ASN A 26 73.79 35.68 50.98
N TYR A 27 73.71 34.85 52.03
CA TYR A 27 74.74 33.91 52.46
C TYR A 27 74.20 32.47 52.51
N LEU A 28 73.97 31.88 51.34
CA LEU A 28 73.62 30.47 51.24
C LEU A 28 74.88 29.60 51.32
N ASN A 29 74.94 28.72 52.32
CA ASN A 29 75.98 27.69 52.38
C ASN A 29 75.68 26.58 51.36
N GLU A 30 76.74 25.91 50.90
CA GLU A 30 76.64 24.81 49.92
C GLU A 30 75.71 23.67 50.41
N HIS A 31 75.67 23.44 51.73
CA HIS A 31 74.73 22.49 52.36
C HIS A 31 73.26 22.90 52.22
N THR A 32 72.95 24.18 52.42
CA THR A 32 71.57 24.69 52.31
C THR A 32 71.05 24.66 50.87
N LEU A 33 71.92 24.88 49.88
CA LEU A 33 71.54 24.71 48.46
C LEU A 33 71.29 23.24 48.12
N ALA A 34 72.12 22.32 48.62
CA ALA A 34 71.93 20.89 48.41
C ALA A 34 70.60 20.37 48.98
N GLU A 35 70.18 20.87 50.15
CA GLU A 35 68.89 20.52 50.75
C GLU A 35 67.70 21.07 49.95
N LEU A 36 67.79 22.31 49.46
CA LEU A 36 66.75 22.92 48.61
C LEU A 36 66.62 22.26 47.22
N THR A 37 67.66 21.54 46.79
CA THR A 37 67.67 20.78 45.53
C THR A 37 67.09 19.37 45.70
N LEU A 38 66.73 18.96 46.92
CA LEU A 38 66.08 17.67 47.13
C LEU A 38 64.64 17.71 46.58
N PRO A 39 64.21 16.67 45.84
CA PRO A 39 62.85 16.61 45.32
C PRO A 39 61.84 16.62 46.49
N VAL A 40 60.93 17.60 46.51
CA VAL A 40 59.78 17.59 47.42
C VAL A 40 58.76 16.60 46.87
N ILE A 41 58.98 15.32 47.20
CA ILE A 41 58.10 14.16 47.03
C ILE A 41 57.14 14.21 45.83
N SER A 42 57.49 13.37 44.85
CA SER A 42 56.69 12.74 43.81
C SER A 42 55.34 12.18 44.29
N ASN A 43 54.27 12.51 43.57
CA ASN A 43 53.09 11.65 43.45
C ASN A 43 52.67 11.53 41.98
N PRO A 44 52.18 10.34 41.57
CA PRO A 44 51.99 9.98 40.17
C PRO A 44 50.83 10.75 39.56
N ASP A 45 51.03 11.22 38.33
CA ASP A 45 50.08 11.75 37.36
C ASP A 45 48.60 11.69 37.79
N VAL A 46 48.14 12.76 38.46
CA VAL A 46 46.73 13.13 38.44
C VAL A 46 46.61 14.14 37.31
N ASP A 47 46.15 13.66 36.16
CA ASP A 47 45.90 14.43 34.94
C ASP A 47 44.89 15.55 35.22
N LEU A 48 45.39 16.73 35.56
CA LEU A 48 44.62 17.91 35.93
C LEU A 48 44.55 18.90 34.76
N GLU A 49 44.35 18.41 33.53
CA GLU A 49 44.38 19.21 32.30
C GLU A 49 43.07 19.98 32.01
N SER A 50 42.18 20.17 32.98
CA SER A 50 40.83 20.72 32.68
C SER A 50 40.49 22.10 33.23
N GLN A 51 41.38 22.82 33.92
CA GLN A 51 41.12 24.23 34.30
C GLN A 51 42.34 25.17 34.23
N ALA A 52 43.21 25.00 33.24
CA ALA A 52 44.21 26.02 32.92
C ALA A 52 43.58 27.17 32.09
N THR A 53 42.85 28.07 32.76
CA THR A 53 42.65 29.41 32.21
C THR A 53 43.87 30.25 32.55
N SER A 54 44.76 30.36 31.56
CA SER A 54 45.69 31.47 31.32
C SER A 54 46.62 31.90 32.47
N VAL A 55 47.91 31.55 32.38
CA VAL A 55 49.02 32.52 32.25
C VAL A 55 50.34 31.77 32.02
N ASP A 56 50.62 31.37 30.76
CA ASP A 56 51.98 30.97 30.39
C ASP A 56 52.84 32.24 30.29
N HIS A 57 53.56 32.57 31.36
CA HIS A 57 54.75 33.41 31.29
C HIS A 57 55.98 32.55 31.57
N PHE A 58 56.36 31.74 30.58
CA PHE A 58 57.57 30.93 30.63
C PHE A 58 58.82 31.85 30.65
N VAL A 59 59.43 32.02 31.82
CA VAL A 59 60.68 32.76 31.98
C VAL A 59 61.83 31.75 31.98
N HIS A 60 62.72 31.85 30.98
CA HIS A 60 63.88 30.96 30.85
C HIS A 60 64.86 31.10 32.05
N PRO A 61 65.50 30.00 32.50
CA PRO A 61 66.52 30.03 33.55
C PRO A 61 67.65 31.02 33.23
N CYS A 62 67.98 31.88 34.19
CA CYS A 62 68.94 32.96 33.97
C CYS A 62 70.37 32.45 34.20
N ARG A 63 70.97 31.80 33.19
CA ARG A 63 72.36 31.30 33.28
C ARG A 63 73.39 32.43 33.15
N LEU A 64 73.90 32.92 34.27
CA LEU A 64 75.08 33.79 34.31
C LEU A 64 76.35 32.95 34.06
N SER A 65 77.03 33.19 32.94
CA SER A 65 78.29 32.53 32.58
C SER A 65 79.49 33.46 32.83
N ASP A 66 80.48 32.95 33.58
CA ASP A 66 81.73 33.66 33.89
C ASP A 66 82.60 33.72 32.63
N SER A 67 82.74 34.90 32.02
CA SER A 67 83.68 35.12 30.90
C SER A 67 85.09 35.38 31.44
N GLY A 68 85.76 34.32 31.90
CA GLY A 68 87.15 34.38 32.35
C GLY A 68 88.11 33.80 31.32
N ASN A 69 88.71 34.64 30.48
CA ASN A 69 89.85 34.24 29.63
C ASN A 69 91.02 35.23 29.82
N GLY A 70 92.08 34.77 30.49
CA GLY A 70 93.43 35.35 30.35
C GLY A 70 94.10 35.90 31.63
N ILE A 71 94.95 35.05 32.24
CA ILE A 71 96.32 35.37 32.66
C ILE A 71 96.51 36.64 33.52
N ASN A 72 96.44 36.47 34.85
CA ASN A 72 97.49 36.84 35.82
C ASN A 72 96.94 36.67 37.24
N GLY A 73 97.44 35.63 37.92
CA GLY A 73 97.12 35.39 39.32
C GLY A 73 97.66 36.52 40.20
N PHE A 74 96.75 37.20 40.89
CA PHE A 74 97.07 37.93 42.11
C PHE A 74 96.10 37.46 43.19
N MET A 75 96.62 36.68 44.13
CA MET A 75 95.93 36.32 45.37
C MET A 75 96.05 37.53 46.29
N LEU A 76 94.95 38.26 46.46
CA LEU A 76 94.86 39.36 47.42
C LEU A 76 94.04 38.85 48.61
N ILE A 77 94.73 38.41 49.66
CA ILE A 77 94.15 38.26 50.99
C ILE A 77 93.99 39.69 51.53
N SER A 78 92.75 40.16 51.59
CA SER A 78 92.35 41.36 52.33
C SER A 78 91.15 40.99 53.19
N ASP A 79 91.43 40.87 54.49
CA ASP A 79 90.46 41.04 55.56
C ASP A 79 89.95 42.50 55.55
N SER A 80 88.77 42.72 56.11
CA SER A 80 87.99 43.98 56.22
C SER A 80 87.15 44.44 55.02
N GLY A 81 85.84 44.55 55.28
CA GLY A 81 85.05 45.72 54.88
C GLY A 81 84.22 45.62 53.60
N GLU A 82 82.93 45.33 53.76
CA GLU A 82 81.80 45.94 53.04
C GLU A 82 82.05 46.34 51.57
N VAL A 83 82.03 45.36 50.66
CA VAL A 83 81.52 45.62 49.30
C VAL A 83 80.74 44.40 48.85
N GLU A 84 79.44 44.39 49.17
CA GLU A 84 78.50 43.46 48.55
C GLU A 84 78.49 43.71 47.05
N THR A 85 79.24 42.92 46.29
CA THR A 85 79.16 42.95 44.83
C THR A 85 77.75 42.54 44.45
N ILE A 86 76.99 43.47 43.86
CA ILE A 86 75.66 43.26 43.26
C ILE A 86 75.61 41.96 42.44
N SER A 87 76.73 41.58 41.81
CA SER A 87 76.90 40.32 41.08
C SER A 87 76.68 39.05 41.92
N ASN A 88 77.11 39.01 43.19
CA ASN A 88 76.88 37.86 44.07
C ASN A 88 75.41 37.77 44.49
N GLN A 89 74.80 38.92 44.84
CA GLN A 89 73.37 38.97 45.18
C GLN A 89 72.49 38.55 44.00
N MET A 90 72.83 38.98 42.77
CA MET A 90 72.11 38.55 41.57
C MET A 90 72.29 37.05 41.27
N ARG A 91 73.50 36.52 41.43
CA ARG A 91 73.78 35.08 41.21
C ARG A 91 73.03 34.19 42.20
N VAL A 92 73.08 34.52 43.49
CA VAL A 92 72.42 33.75 44.56
C VAL A 92 70.91 33.73 44.39
N ARG A 93 70.32 34.86 44.01
CA ARG A 93 68.87 34.95 43.76
C ARG A 93 68.43 34.22 42.49
N ALA A 94 69.24 34.25 41.42
CA ALA A 94 68.97 33.49 40.20
C ALA A 94 69.04 31.98 40.45
N THR A 95 70.04 31.50 41.21
CA THR A 95 70.13 30.07 41.55
C THR A 95 68.97 29.59 42.41
N LEU A 96 68.50 30.41 43.36
CA LEU A 96 67.33 30.09 44.18
C LEU A 96 66.05 29.97 43.34
N PHE A 97 65.84 30.90 42.40
CA PHE A 97 64.70 30.88 41.49
C PHE A 97 64.69 29.60 40.65
N ASP A 98 65.83 29.29 40.02
CA ASP A 98 65.98 28.10 39.18
C ASP A 98 65.75 26.81 39.99
N THR A 99 66.34 26.68 41.19
CA THR A 99 66.17 25.47 42.04
C THR A 99 64.72 25.30 42.51
N LEU A 100 64.02 26.37 42.90
CA LEU A 100 62.64 26.26 43.41
C LEU A 100 61.63 25.99 42.29
N SER A 101 61.85 26.57 41.11
CA SER A 101 61.03 26.32 39.92
C SER A 101 61.26 24.93 39.33
N GLU A 102 62.47 24.36 39.42
CA GLU A 102 62.75 23.00 38.93
C GLU A 102 62.17 21.89 39.82
N ASN A 103 61.96 22.13 41.12
CA ASN A 103 61.55 21.10 42.08
C ASN A 103 60.03 20.99 42.30
N SER A 104 59.21 21.87 41.70
CA SER A 104 57.76 21.85 41.89
C SER A 104 57.02 22.20 40.59
N HIS A 105 55.85 21.59 40.37
CA HIS A 105 54.97 21.90 39.24
C HIS A 105 54.23 23.25 39.36
N ILE A 106 54.60 24.05 40.37
CA ILE A 106 53.99 25.36 40.65
C ILE A 106 55.08 26.41 40.43
N ASP A 107 54.70 27.48 39.76
CA ASP A 107 55.55 28.64 39.52
C ASP A 107 55.88 29.35 40.86
N HIS A 108 57.11 29.15 41.35
CA HIS A 108 57.71 29.83 42.49
C HIS A 108 58.69 30.92 42.05
N PRO A 109 58.76 32.09 42.73
CA PRO A 109 58.27 32.35 44.08
C PRO A 109 56.88 33.01 44.14
N LEU A 110 56.13 32.69 45.19
CA LEU A 110 54.85 33.33 45.51
C LEU A 110 55.04 34.31 46.69
N CYS A 111 54.24 35.37 46.74
CA CYS A 111 54.13 36.18 47.95
C CYS A 111 53.25 35.47 49.00
N ASP A 112 53.36 35.87 50.27
CA ASP A 112 52.59 35.28 51.38
C ASP A 112 51.08 35.21 51.07
N GLU A 113 50.49 36.30 50.54
CA GLU A 113 49.07 36.34 50.17
C GLU A 113 48.71 35.33 49.05
N CYS A 114 49.62 35.12 48.09
CA CYS A 114 49.41 34.16 47.00
C CYS A 114 49.65 32.71 47.43
N ALA A 115 50.53 32.49 48.40
CA ALA A 115 50.77 31.19 49.01
C ALA A 115 49.59 30.77 49.88
N ASP A 116 49.05 31.67 50.71
CA ASP A 116 47.85 31.42 51.52
C ASP A 116 46.64 31.08 50.64
N ALA A 117 46.42 31.84 49.57
CA ALA A 117 45.34 31.56 48.61
C ALA A 117 45.52 30.21 47.88
N LEU A 118 46.77 29.78 47.64
CA LEU A 118 47.06 28.47 47.06
C LEU A 118 46.80 27.34 48.07
N ILE A 119 47.20 27.54 49.34
CA ILE A 119 46.94 26.58 50.42
C ILE A 119 45.44 26.40 50.61
N GLU A 120 44.65 27.48 50.66
CA GLU A 120 43.19 27.40 50.80
C GLU A 120 42.55 26.62 49.63
N MET A 121 43.01 26.85 48.41
CA MET A 121 42.56 26.12 47.22
C MET A 121 42.91 24.62 47.29
N LEU A 122 44.13 24.28 47.71
CA LEU A 122 44.56 22.90 47.88
C LEU A 122 43.79 22.19 49.01
N GLU A 123 43.54 22.87 50.13
CA GLU A 123 42.70 22.34 51.21
C GLU A 123 41.26 22.08 50.75
N GLN A 124 40.71 22.96 49.92
CA GLN A 124 39.39 22.78 49.33
C GLN A 124 39.37 21.58 48.36
N GLN A 125 40.40 21.42 47.54
CA GLN A 125 40.55 20.27 46.65
C GLN A 125 40.65 18.96 47.45
N VAL A 126 41.45 18.93 48.52
CA VAL A 126 41.55 17.77 49.41
C VAL A 126 40.19 17.42 50.01
N LYS A 127 39.43 18.41 50.51
CA LYS A 127 38.08 18.19 51.05
C LYS A 127 37.12 17.60 50.01
N LEU A 128 37.13 18.10 48.78
CA LEU A 128 36.31 17.56 47.70
C LEU A 128 36.66 16.10 47.40
N THR A 129 37.96 15.81 47.23
CA THR A 129 38.41 14.43 46.95
C THR A 129 38.12 13.45 48.08
N HIS A 130 38.15 13.92 49.34
CA HIS A 130 37.80 13.10 50.49
C HIS A 130 36.30 12.79 50.54
N ASN A 131 35.44 13.77 50.24
CA ASN A 131 34.00 13.55 50.13
C ASN A 131 33.68 12.57 48.99
N ASP A 132 34.30 12.72 47.82
CA ASP A 132 34.13 11.78 46.71
C ASP A 132 34.54 10.36 47.12
N TYR A 133 35.66 10.21 47.83
CA TYR A 133 36.09 8.92 48.37
C TYR A 133 35.07 8.32 49.34
N ASP A 134 34.54 9.11 50.26
CA ASP A 134 33.53 8.67 51.22
C ASP A 134 32.24 8.23 50.52
N ASP A 135 31.80 8.98 49.48
CA ASP A 135 30.67 8.62 48.63
C ASP A 135 30.91 7.28 47.91
N TYR A 136 32.08 7.09 47.29
CA TYR A 136 32.44 5.82 46.66
C TYR A 136 32.46 4.66 47.66
N CYS A 137 32.98 4.88 48.87
CA CYS A 137 32.96 3.88 49.94
C CYS A 137 31.54 3.57 50.42
N GLU A 138 30.62 4.53 50.43
CA GLU A 138 29.21 4.28 50.70
C GLU A 138 28.52 3.49 49.58
N TYR A 139 28.77 3.82 48.32
CA TYR A 139 28.22 3.08 47.18
C TYR A 139 28.74 1.65 47.14
N LEU A 140 30.03 1.45 47.41
CA LEU A 140 30.64 0.13 47.46
C LEU A 140 30.04 -0.71 48.60
N ARG A 141 29.87 -0.13 49.80
CA ARG A 141 29.16 -0.80 50.91
C ARG A 141 27.71 -1.14 50.57
N LYS A 142 26.99 -0.26 49.87
CA LYS A 142 25.61 -0.53 49.42
C LYS A 142 25.58 -1.68 48.42
N LEU A 143 26.49 -1.70 47.44
CA LEU A 143 26.59 -2.79 46.47
C LEU A 143 26.99 -4.13 47.09
N GLU A 144 27.91 -4.12 48.06
CA GLU A 144 28.30 -5.32 48.81
C GLU A 144 27.13 -5.84 49.66
N SER A 145 26.41 -4.97 50.37
CA SER A 145 25.21 -5.34 51.14
C SER A 145 24.08 -5.84 50.23
N ASP A 146 23.83 -5.17 49.10
CA ASP A 146 22.81 -5.57 48.12
C ASP A 146 23.19 -6.91 47.46
N SER A 147 24.50 -7.19 47.29
CA SER A 147 24.98 -8.48 46.75
C SER A 147 24.81 -9.65 47.71
N GLU A 148 24.78 -9.41 49.02
CA GLU A 148 24.53 -10.44 50.04
C GLU A 148 23.02 -10.71 50.24
N ASP A 149 22.15 -9.72 49.94
CA ASP A 149 20.70 -9.80 50.15
C ASP A 149 19.86 -10.15 48.89
N LEU A 150 20.47 -10.16 47.71
CA LEU A 150 19.80 -10.66 46.51
C LEU A 150 19.69 -12.17 46.63
N HIS A 151 18.46 -12.66 46.83
CA HIS A 151 18.07 -14.06 46.81
C HIS A 151 18.49 -14.78 45.51
N LEU A 152 19.79 -15.09 45.37
CA LEU A 152 20.39 -15.79 44.23
C LEU A 152 19.64 -17.09 43.94
N ASP A 153 19.23 -17.81 44.99
CA ASP A 153 18.40 -19.01 44.89
C ASP A 153 17.04 -18.75 44.24
N THR A 154 16.39 -17.60 44.51
CA THR A 154 15.11 -17.24 43.86
C THR A 154 15.33 -16.84 42.40
N LEU A 155 16.43 -16.13 42.11
CA LEU A 155 16.76 -15.72 40.76
C LEU A 155 17.16 -16.91 39.88
N GLU A 156 17.84 -17.89 40.45
CA GLU A 156 18.20 -19.15 39.80
C GLU A 156 16.95 -20.03 39.56
N GLN A 157 16.00 -20.06 40.51
CA GLN A 157 14.70 -20.70 40.31
C GLN A 157 13.86 -19.99 39.23
N GLU A 158 13.86 -18.66 39.20
CA GLU A 158 13.19 -17.88 38.16
C GLU A 158 13.81 -18.15 36.79
N LEU A 159 15.14 -18.14 36.67
CA LEU A 159 15.85 -18.49 35.43
C LEU A 159 15.52 -19.90 34.95
N HIS A 160 15.48 -20.89 35.85
CA HIS A 160 15.08 -22.25 35.49
C HIS A 160 13.63 -22.29 35.01
N SER A 161 12.71 -21.59 35.70
CA SER A 161 11.30 -21.54 35.32
C SER A 161 11.08 -20.89 33.94
N LEU A 162 11.83 -19.82 33.65
CA LEU A 162 11.82 -19.12 32.36
C LEU A 162 12.41 -19.97 31.25
N HIS A 163 13.48 -20.73 31.54
CA HIS A 163 14.06 -21.64 30.55
C HIS A 163 13.13 -22.81 30.21
N ASP A 164 12.42 -23.37 31.20
CA ASP A 164 11.39 -24.38 30.97
C ASP A 164 10.20 -23.83 30.18
N GLU A 165 9.84 -22.56 30.38
CA GLU A 165 8.82 -21.88 29.61
C GLU A 165 9.27 -21.60 28.16
N GLU A 166 10.49 -21.08 27.98
CA GLU A 166 11.10 -20.88 26.66
C GLU A 166 11.10 -22.18 25.85
N LYS A 167 11.53 -23.28 26.45
CA LYS A 167 11.55 -24.58 25.79
C LYS A 167 10.15 -25.05 25.38
N ARG A 168 9.16 -24.90 26.27
CA ARG A 168 7.76 -25.25 25.96
C ARG A 168 7.22 -24.41 24.80
N LEU A 169 7.51 -23.11 24.78
CA LEU A 169 7.09 -22.21 23.70
C LEU A 169 7.78 -22.54 22.37
N LEU A 170 9.06 -22.93 22.39
CA LEU A 170 9.78 -23.37 21.20
C LEU A 170 9.19 -24.65 20.61
N ASP A 171 8.87 -25.65 21.45
CA ASP A 171 8.24 -26.89 21.01
C ASP A 171 6.85 -26.62 20.41
N GLU A 172 6.06 -25.72 21.02
CA GLU A 172 4.76 -25.31 20.48
C GLU A 172 4.91 -24.58 19.13
N LEU A 173 5.89 -23.69 19.01
CA LEU A 173 6.17 -22.95 17.79
C LEU A 173 6.63 -23.87 16.65
N GLU A 174 7.42 -24.91 16.94
CA GLU A 174 7.80 -25.92 15.95
C GLU A 174 6.59 -26.70 15.45
N ARG A 175 5.72 -27.16 16.36
CA ARG A 175 4.46 -27.84 15.98
C ARG A 175 3.57 -26.96 15.09
N MET A 176 3.40 -25.68 15.47
CA MET A 176 2.58 -24.75 14.69
C MET A 176 3.16 -24.50 13.29
N LYS A 177 4.50 -24.47 13.13
CA LYS A 177 5.15 -24.35 11.83
C LYS A 177 4.96 -25.58 10.94
N GLU A 178 5.01 -26.77 11.52
CA GLU A 178 4.71 -28.01 10.79
C GLU A 178 3.26 -28.00 10.28
N GLU A 179 2.32 -27.63 11.15
CA GLU A 179 0.90 -27.49 10.79
C GLU A 179 0.69 -26.43 9.69
N GLU A 180 1.34 -25.27 9.80
CA GLU A 180 1.30 -24.22 8.78
C GLU A 180 1.80 -24.75 7.43
N SER A 181 2.94 -25.44 7.41
CA SER A 181 3.51 -26.01 6.19
C SER A 181 2.58 -27.04 5.53
N ALA A 182 1.91 -27.87 6.33
CA ALA A 182 0.93 -28.84 5.86
C ALA A 182 -0.32 -28.16 5.28
N ILE A 183 -0.79 -27.08 5.91
CA ILE A 183 -1.94 -26.30 5.45
C ILE A 183 -1.60 -25.59 4.13
N VAL A 184 -0.42 -25.00 4.00
CA VAL A 184 0.02 -24.33 2.75
C VAL A 184 0.02 -25.32 1.59
N LEU A 185 0.58 -26.51 1.77
CA LEU A 185 0.56 -27.57 0.75
C LEU A 185 -0.87 -28.00 0.38
N ALA A 186 -1.77 -28.08 1.35
CA ALA A 186 -3.17 -28.40 1.11
C ALA A 186 -3.90 -27.30 0.32
N ILE A 187 -3.60 -26.02 0.59
CA ILE A 187 -4.14 -24.88 -0.16
C ILE A 187 -3.67 -24.92 -1.61
N GLU A 188 -2.37 -25.14 -1.85
CA GLU A 188 -1.81 -25.21 -3.21
C GLU A 188 -2.48 -26.31 -4.06
N GLU A 189 -2.68 -27.51 -3.49
CA GLU A 189 -3.37 -28.58 -4.22
C GLU A 189 -4.84 -28.22 -4.48
N GLN A 190 -5.52 -27.59 -3.52
CA GLN A 190 -6.90 -27.16 -3.69
C GLN A 190 -7.04 -26.06 -4.75
N GLU A 191 -6.11 -25.12 -4.83
CA GLU A 191 -6.06 -24.10 -5.87
C GLU A 191 -5.86 -24.73 -7.25
N ARG A 192 -4.98 -25.72 -7.37
CA ARG A 192 -4.76 -26.47 -8.62
C ARG A 192 -6.03 -27.19 -9.07
N ILE A 193 -6.76 -27.81 -8.14
CA ILE A 193 -8.05 -28.45 -8.43
C ILE A 193 -9.08 -27.40 -8.87
N SER A 194 -9.16 -26.27 -8.16
CA SER A 194 -10.07 -25.17 -8.50
C SER A 194 -9.84 -24.66 -9.92
N GLN A 195 -8.59 -24.38 -10.29
CA GLN A 195 -8.24 -23.92 -11.64
C GLN A 195 -8.65 -24.93 -12.71
N ARG A 196 -8.43 -26.22 -12.47
CA ARG A 196 -8.87 -27.29 -13.39
C ARG A 196 -10.39 -27.31 -13.54
N LEU A 197 -11.13 -27.20 -12.43
CA LEU A 197 -12.59 -27.17 -12.45
C LEU A 197 -13.12 -25.96 -13.21
N THR A 198 -12.54 -24.78 -13.02
CA THR A 198 -12.94 -23.57 -13.77
C THR A 198 -12.75 -23.74 -15.29
N GLN A 199 -11.67 -24.39 -15.73
CA GLN A 199 -11.46 -24.69 -17.16
C GLN A 199 -12.52 -25.65 -17.70
N ASP A 200 -12.87 -26.69 -16.92
CA ASP A 200 -13.91 -27.63 -17.31
C ASP A 200 -15.30 -26.97 -17.32
N GLU A 201 -15.62 -26.14 -16.34
CA GLU A 201 -16.85 -25.33 -16.31
C GLU A 201 -16.95 -24.42 -17.54
N GLU A 202 -15.87 -23.76 -17.94
CA GLU A 202 -15.88 -22.91 -19.14
C GLU A 202 -16.14 -23.74 -20.41
N ARG A 203 -15.55 -24.94 -20.51
CA ARG A 203 -15.82 -25.87 -21.61
C ARG A 203 -17.28 -26.29 -21.64
N TYR A 204 -17.85 -26.67 -20.50
CA TYR A 204 -19.27 -27.01 -20.39
C TYR A 204 -20.17 -25.82 -20.72
N TRP A 205 -19.81 -24.61 -20.29
CA TRP A 205 -20.57 -23.40 -20.58
C TRP A 205 -20.62 -23.08 -22.07
N ARG A 206 -19.51 -23.28 -22.79
CA ARG A 206 -19.45 -23.14 -24.25
C ARG A 206 -20.35 -24.16 -24.94
N GLN A 207 -20.31 -25.43 -24.53
CA GLN A 207 -21.18 -26.49 -25.06
C GLN A 207 -22.65 -26.20 -24.80
N TYR A 208 -23.00 -25.84 -23.56
CA TYR A 208 -24.36 -25.45 -23.19
C TYR A 208 -24.87 -24.28 -24.02
N THR A 209 -24.04 -23.25 -24.20
CA THR A 209 -24.40 -22.08 -25.01
C THR A 209 -24.62 -22.45 -26.47
N SER A 210 -23.81 -23.35 -27.04
CA SER A 210 -24.00 -23.88 -28.40
C SER A 210 -25.34 -24.60 -28.51
N HIS A 211 -25.61 -25.58 -27.63
CA HIS A 211 -26.86 -26.33 -27.65
C HIS A 211 -28.09 -25.46 -27.44
N ARG A 212 -27.98 -24.42 -26.60
CA ARG A 212 -29.06 -23.45 -26.40
C ARG A 212 -29.34 -22.64 -27.67
N ARG A 213 -28.31 -22.26 -28.44
CA ARG A 213 -28.50 -21.59 -29.74
C ARG A 213 -29.17 -22.51 -30.74
N ASP A 214 -28.74 -23.76 -30.81
CA ASP A 214 -29.35 -24.76 -31.70
C ASP A 214 -30.83 -24.95 -31.37
N LEU A 215 -31.16 -25.06 -30.08
CA LEU A 215 -32.54 -25.16 -29.60
C LEU A 215 -33.37 -23.94 -30.01
N MET A 216 -32.84 -22.73 -29.82
CA MET A 216 -33.53 -21.49 -30.25
C MET A 216 -33.77 -21.46 -31.76
N ALA A 217 -32.77 -21.84 -32.57
CA ALA A 217 -32.92 -21.91 -34.02
C ALA A 217 -34.01 -22.92 -34.43
N THR A 218 -34.03 -24.10 -33.80
CA THR A 218 -35.07 -25.11 -34.08
C THR A 218 -36.47 -24.66 -33.63
N ASP A 219 -36.59 -23.89 -32.54
CA ASP A 219 -37.87 -23.34 -32.08
C ASP A 219 -38.39 -22.27 -33.07
N ASP A 220 -37.51 -21.41 -33.57
CA ASP A 220 -37.86 -20.43 -34.60
C ASP A 220 -38.31 -21.10 -35.91
N GLU A 221 -37.61 -22.15 -36.34
CA GLU A 221 -38.01 -22.96 -37.50
C GLU A 221 -39.36 -23.64 -37.27
N TYR A 222 -39.58 -24.21 -36.08
CA TYR A 222 -40.84 -24.84 -35.71
C TYR A 222 -42.00 -23.85 -35.79
N ARG A 223 -41.86 -22.65 -35.19
CA ARG A 223 -42.87 -21.58 -35.25
C ARG A 223 -43.14 -21.13 -36.67
N SER A 224 -42.11 -21.01 -37.51
CA SER A 224 -42.28 -20.65 -38.92
C SER A 224 -43.12 -21.70 -39.66
N VAL A 225 -42.85 -22.99 -39.45
CA VAL A 225 -43.63 -24.08 -40.05
C VAL A 225 -45.06 -24.10 -39.51
N GLU A 226 -45.26 -23.86 -38.22
CA GLU A 226 -46.59 -23.76 -37.60
C GLU A 226 -47.43 -22.65 -38.25
N CYS A 227 -46.85 -21.46 -38.42
CA CYS A 227 -47.53 -20.36 -39.13
C CYS A 227 -47.89 -20.73 -40.58
N GLN A 228 -47.02 -21.44 -41.30
CA GLN A 228 -47.33 -21.92 -42.66
C GLN A 228 -48.46 -22.95 -42.66
N LEU A 229 -48.48 -23.84 -41.66
CA LEU A 229 -49.54 -24.82 -41.49
C LEU A 229 -50.87 -24.14 -41.22
N GLU A 230 -50.93 -23.16 -40.31
CA GLU A 230 -52.13 -22.37 -40.06
C GLU A 230 -52.61 -21.63 -41.31
N TYR A 231 -51.69 -21.00 -42.05
CA TYR A 231 -52.02 -20.31 -43.30
C TYR A 231 -52.63 -21.26 -44.33
N THR A 232 -51.99 -22.40 -44.58
CA THR A 232 -52.47 -23.40 -45.55
C THR A 232 -53.79 -24.04 -45.11
N GLN A 233 -53.98 -24.28 -43.82
CA GLN A 233 -55.25 -24.73 -43.26
C GLN A 233 -56.36 -23.69 -43.49
N SER A 234 -56.10 -22.41 -43.26
CA SER A 234 -57.06 -21.34 -43.55
C SER A 234 -57.43 -21.28 -45.04
N GLN A 235 -56.46 -21.43 -45.94
CA GLN A 235 -56.73 -21.50 -47.37
C GLN A 235 -57.56 -22.74 -47.74
N LEU A 236 -57.24 -23.89 -47.16
CA LEU A 236 -58.00 -25.12 -47.36
C LEU A 236 -59.44 -24.99 -46.84
N GLU A 237 -59.65 -24.33 -45.70
CA GLU A 237 -60.98 -24.00 -45.21
C GLU A 237 -61.75 -23.09 -46.18
N LYS A 238 -61.09 -22.05 -46.72
CA LYS A 238 -61.71 -21.16 -47.71
C LYS A 238 -62.12 -21.97 -48.94
N LEU A 239 -61.23 -22.82 -49.46
CA LEU A 239 -61.53 -23.69 -50.61
C LEU A 239 -62.68 -24.67 -50.32
N LYS A 240 -62.73 -25.25 -49.12
CA LYS A 240 -63.85 -26.11 -48.68
C LYS A 240 -65.16 -25.33 -48.58
N LYS A 241 -65.13 -24.11 -48.06
CA LYS A 241 -66.31 -23.22 -47.94
C LYS A 241 -66.77 -22.72 -49.32
N THR A 242 -65.85 -22.52 -50.27
CA THR A 242 -66.19 -22.18 -51.65
C THR A 242 -66.66 -23.40 -52.43
N ASN A 243 -67.93 -23.75 -52.28
CA ASN A 243 -68.55 -24.68 -53.21
C ASN A 243 -68.64 -24.01 -54.59
N VAL A 244 -68.00 -24.60 -55.60
CA VAL A 244 -67.98 -24.09 -56.99
C VAL A 244 -69.39 -23.84 -57.53
N PHE A 245 -70.37 -24.65 -57.13
CA PHE A 245 -71.77 -24.44 -57.54
C PHE A 245 -72.39 -23.18 -56.91
N ASN A 246 -72.12 -22.91 -55.64
CA ASN A 246 -72.61 -21.70 -54.97
C ASN A 246 -71.90 -20.43 -55.48
N ALA A 247 -70.64 -20.55 -55.88
CA ALA A 247 -69.88 -19.43 -56.47
C ALA A 247 -70.30 -19.14 -57.92
N THR A 248 -70.62 -20.18 -58.70
CA THR A 248 -71.00 -20.03 -60.13
C THR A 248 -72.48 -19.71 -60.30
N PHE A 249 -73.36 -20.18 -59.40
CA PHE A 249 -74.80 -19.96 -59.44
C PHE A 249 -75.27 -19.47 -58.07
N HIS A 250 -75.12 -18.16 -57.82
CA HIS A 250 -75.56 -17.55 -56.58
C HIS A 250 -77.09 -17.35 -56.60
N ILE A 251 -77.82 -18.27 -55.97
CA ILE A 251 -79.27 -18.17 -55.80
C ILE A 251 -79.55 -17.42 -54.49
N TRP A 252 -80.20 -16.27 -54.59
CA TRP A 252 -80.60 -15.45 -53.44
C TRP A 252 -82.02 -14.93 -53.62
N HIS A 253 -82.44 -14.01 -52.76
CA HIS A 253 -83.73 -13.33 -52.90
C HIS A 253 -83.55 -11.82 -52.77
N SER A 254 -84.31 -11.08 -53.58
CA SER A 254 -84.40 -9.62 -53.51
C SER A 254 -85.87 -9.24 -53.35
N GLY A 255 -86.28 -8.94 -52.11
CA GLY A 255 -87.67 -8.71 -51.76
C GLY A 255 -88.54 -9.93 -52.01
N HIS A 256 -89.50 -9.81 -52.95
CA HIS A 256 -90.43 -10.87 -53.35
C HIS A 256 -89.92 -11.76 -54.49
N PHE A 257 -88.76 -11.47 -55.09
CA PHE A 257 -88.21 -12.23 -56.21
C PHE A 257 -87.05 -13.12 -55.78
N GLY A 258 -87.00 -14.35 -56.31
CA GLY A 258 -85.78 -15.14 -56.32
C GLY A 258 -84.80 -14.59 -57.36
N THR A 259 -83.53 -14.52 -57.02
CA THR A 259 -82.46 -14.07 -57.93
C THR A 259 -81.45 -15.19 -58.17
N ILE A 260 -80.94 -15.30 -59.39
CA ILE A 260 -79.82 -16.17 -59.74
C ILE A 260 -78.74 -15.36 -60.45
N ASN A 261 -77.51 -15.33 -59.91
CA ASN A 261 -76.40 -14.50 -60.42
C ASN A 261 -76.83 -13.03 -60.66
N ASN A 262 -77.61 -12.48 -59.72
CA ASN A 262 -78.21 -11.14 -59.75
C ASN A 262 -79.35 -10.91 -60.76
N PHE A 263 -79.80 -11.92 -61.52
CA PHE A 263 -80.99 -11.81 -62.38
C PHE A 263 -82.26 -12.18 -61.61
N ARG A 264 -83.30 -11.33 -61.69
CA ARG A 264 -84.58 -11.57 -60.98
C ARG A 264 -85.50 -12.48 -61.78
N LEU A 265 -85.98 -13.53 -61.12
CA LEU A 265 -86.94 -14.47 -61.68
C LEU A 265 -88.35 -14.13 -61.20
N GLY A 266 -89.12 -13.49 -62.07
CA GLY A 266 -90.53 -13.20 -61.85
C GLY A 266 -90.93 -11.81 -62.30
N ARG A 267 -92.23 -11.51 -62.21
CA ARG A 267 -92.78 -10.20 -62.51
C ARG A 267 -93.91 -9.91 -61.53
N LEU A 268 -93.84 -8.76 -60.86
CA LEU A 268 -94.95 -8.23 -60.07
C LEU A 268 -95.57 -7.03 -60.81
N PRO A 269 -96.86 -6.75 -60.62
CA PRO A 269 -97.50 -5.56 -61.19
C PRO A 269 -96.83 -4.24 -60.76
N SER A 270 -96.19 -4.22 -59.58
CA SER A 270 -95.52 -3.06 -58.99
C SER A 270 -94.10 -2.81 -59.53
N VAL A 271 -93.42 -3.84 -60.04
CA VAL A 271 -92.05 -3.74 -60.57
C VAL A 271 -91.97 -4.54 -61.87
N PRO A 272 -92.08 -3.88 -63.04
CA PRO A 272 -91.88 -4.55 -64.32
C PRO A 272 -90.39 -4.89 -64.49
N ILE A 273 -90.12 -6.16 -64.79
CA ILE A 273 -88.79 -6.67 -65.11
C ILE A 273 -88.78 -7.03 -66.61
N ASP A 274 -87.66 -6.76 -67.29
CA ASP A 274 -87.51 -7.04 -68.71
C ASP A 274 -87.48 -8.55 -68.99
N TRP A 275 -88.12 -8.95 -70.09
CA TRP A 275 -88.11 -10.36 -70.54
C TRP A 275 -86.70 -10.89 -70.79
N SER A 276 -85.76 -10.03 -71.20
CA SER A 276 -84.35 -10.40 -71.34
C SER A 276 -83.69 -10.80 -70.02
N GLU A 277 -84.05 -10.15 -68.90
CA GLU A 277 -83.54 -10.47 -67.56
C GLU A 277 -84.13 -11.80 -67.05
N ILE A 278 -85.43 -12.00 -67.28
CA ILE A 278 -86.12 -13.25 -66.93
C ILE A 278 -85.57 -14.42 -67.75
N ASN A 279 -85.36 -14.23 -69.04
CA ASN A 279 -84.84 -15.25 -69.94
C ASN A 279 -83.36 -15.55 -69.67
N ALA A 280 -82.57 -14.55 -69.26
CA ALA A 280 -81.22 -14.76 -68.74
C ALA A 280 -81.24 -15.59 -67.44
N ALA A 281 -82.15 -15.31 -66.51
CA ALA A 281 -82.32 -16.08 -65.28
C ALA A 281 -82.70 -17.56 -65.57
N TRP A 282 -83.61 -17.80 -66.51
CA TRP A 282 -83.95 -19.15 -66.97
C TRP A 282 -82.76 -19.85 -67.63
N GLY A 283 -81.96 -19.10 -68.40
CA GLY A 283 -80.72 -19.60 -68.98
C GLY A 283 -79.70 -20.07 -67.96
N GLN A 284 -79.47 -19.26 -66.92
CA GLN A 284 -78.60 -19.62 -65.79
C GLN A 284 -79.16 -20.83 -65.03
N THR A 285 -80.48 -20.92 -64.87
CA THR A 285 -81.15 -22.04 -64.19
C THR A 285 -81.02 -23.34 -64.98
N ALA A 286 -81.20 -23.30 -66.30
CA ALA A 286 -81.02 -24.45 -67.18
C ALA A 286 -79.56 -24.93 -67.19
N LEU A 287 -78.59 -24.00 -67.19
CA LEU A 287 -77.17 -24.32 -67.10
C LEU A 287 -76.80 -24.97 -65.76
N LEU A 288 -77.35 -24.46 -64.64
CA LEU A 288 -77.19 -25.05 -63.32
C LEU A 288 -77.70 -26.49 -63.29
N LEU A 289 -78.92 -26.72 -63.79
CA LEU A 289 -79.54 -28.06 -63.80
C LEU A 289 -78.74 -29.02 -64.69
N ALA A 290 -78.27 -28.57 -65.86
CA ALA A 290 -77.41 -29.37 -66.73
C ALA A 290 -76.04 -29.67 -66.11
N ALA A 291 -75.48 -28.75 -65.30
CA ALA A 291 -74.23 -28.97 -64.57
C ALA A 291 -74.41 -29.95 -63.40
N LEU A 292 -75.53 -29.88 -62.66
CA LEU A 292 -75.88 -30.81 -61.59
C LEU A 292 -76.14 -32.22 -62.12
N ALA A 293 -76.89 -32.34 -63.23
CA ALA A 293 -77.15 -33.62 -63.88
C ALA A 293 -75.85 -34.30 -64.34
N ARG A 294 -74.92 -33.54 -64.94
CA ARG A 294 -73.57 -34.04 -65.28
C ARG A 294 -72.78 -34.47 -64.04
N LYS A 295 -72.84 -33.73 -62.93
CA LYS A 295 -72.12 -34.09 -61.70
C LYS A 295 -72.61 -35.40 -61.08
N ILE A 296 -73.92 -35.63 -61.10
CA ILE A 296 -74.58 -36.83 -60.52
C ILE A 296 -74.60 -37.98 -61.55
N ASN A 297 -74.12 -37.75 -62.79
CA ASN A 297 -74.25 -38.67 -63.92
C ASN A 297 -75.69 -39.13 -64.17
N LEU A 298 -76.66 -38.22 -63.97
CA LEU A 298 -78.07 -38.48 -64.24
C LEU A 298 -78.40 -38.10 -65.68
N THR A 299 -78.84 -39.08 -66.46
CA THR A 299 -79.47 -38.84 -67.77
C THR A 299 -80.97 -38.67 -67.57
N PHE A 300 -81.54 -37.64 -68.19
CA PHE A 300 -82.98 -37.42 -68.18
C PHE A 300 -83.62 -38.27 -69.30
N ASP A 301 -84.58 -39.13 -68.96
CA ASP A 301 -85.16 -40.09 -69.93
C ASP A 301 -86.11 -39.45 -70.96
N ARG A 302 -86.75 -38.33 -70.61
CA ARG A 302 -87.82 -37.70 -71.44
C ARG A 302 -87.48 -36.31 -71.92
N TYR A 303 -86.44 -35.69 -71.36
CA TYR A 303 -86.16 -34.27 -71.54
C TYR A 303 -84.67 -34.05 -71.72
N LYS A 304 -84.25 -33.43 -72.80
CA LYS A 304 -82.87 -33.02 -73.02
C LYS A 304 -82.75 -31.52 -72.85
N LEU A 305 -82.00 -31.11 -71.84
CA LEU A 305 -81.73 -29.70 -71.53
C LEU A 305 -80.62 -29.17 -72.42
N VAL A 306 -80.88 -28.10 -73.18
CA VAL A 306 -79.86 -27.40 -73.99
C VAL A 306 -79.73 -25.96 -73.47
N PRO A 307 -78.74 -25.68 -72.60
CA PRO A 307 -78.49 -24.32 -72.15
C PRO A 307 -77.90 -23.49 -73.31
N TYR A 308 -78.60 -22.43 -73.70
CA TYR A 308 -78.19 -21.50 -74.77
C TYR A 308 -78.33 -20.04 -74.30
N GLY A 309 -77.72 -19.72 -73.16
CA GLY A 309 -77.81 -18.40 -72.53
C GLY A 309 -79.26 -17.95 -72.38
N ASN A 310 -79.58 -16.75 -72.88
CA ASN A 310 -80.91 -16.14 -72.76
C ASN A 310 -82.00 -16.82 -73.62
N HIS A 311 -81.68 -17.82 -74.45
CA HIS A 311 -82.67 -18.57 -75.23
C HIS A 311 -82.56 -20.06 -74.96
N SER A 312 -82.40 -20.43 -73.70
CA SER A 312 -82.32 -21.84 -73.30
C SER A 312 -83.65 -22.55 -73.53
N TYR A 313 -83.60 -23.79 -74.01
CA TYR A 313 -84.78 -24.58 -74.35
C TYR A 313 -84.63 -26.04 -73.93
N ILE A 314 -85.76 -26.75 -73.88
CA ILE A 314 -85.84 -28.15 -73.49
C ILE A 314 -86.40 -28.93 -74.67
N GLU A 315 -85.65 -29.92 -75.15
CA GLU A 315 -86.11 -30.88 -76.14
C GLU A 315 -86.84 -32.02 -75.41
N VAL A 316 -88.03 -32.41 -75.89
CA VAL A 316 -88.78 -33.55 -75.34
C VAL A 316 -88.65 -34.71 -76.32
N ASP A 317 -88.17 -35.86 -75.86
CA ASP A 317 -88.11 -37.07 -76.68
C ASP A 317 -89.52 -37.68 -76.79
N PHE A 318 -90.21 -37.36 -77.88
CA PHE A 318 -91.58 -37.79 -78.19
C PHE A 318 -91.67 -39.24 -78.70
N ASN A 319 -91.08 -40.22 -77.99
CA ASN A 319 -91.27 -41.64 -78.33
C ASN A 319 -92.25 -42.39 -77.42
N LEU A 320 -92.87 -41.76 -76.42
CA LEU A 320 -93.99 -42.34 -75.67
C LEU A 320 -95.05 -41.27 -75.34
N LEU A 321 -96.10 -41.23 -76.19
CA LEU A 321 -97.37 -40.47 -76.16
C LEU A 321 -97.45 -39.17 -77.01
N PRO A 322 -98.53 -39.01 -77.81
CA PRO A 322 -98.67 -37.93 -78.76
C PRO A 322 -99.23 -36.65 -78.12
N SER A 323 -98.92 -35.53 -78.76
CA SER A 323 -99.49 -34.19 -78.56
C SER A 323 -99.31 -33.57 -77.17
N PHE A 324 -98.25 -32.78 -77.02
CA PHE A 324 -98.36 -31.37 -76.60
C PHE A 324 -97.05 -30.66 -76.99
N LYS A 325 -97.10 -29.83 -78.05
CA LYS A 325 -96.06 -28.84 -78.31
C LYS A 325 -95.95 -27.97 -77.06
N LEU A 326 -94.85 -28.08 -76.32
CA LEU A 326 -94.48 -27.07 -75.35
C LEU A 326 -94.24 -25.79 -76.15
N THR A 327 -95.23 -24.90 -76.04
CA THR A 327 -95.16 -23.50 -76.43
C THR A 327 -93.82 -22.93 -76.01
N LYS A 328 -93.17 -22.24 -76.95
CA LYS A 328 -92.13 -21.23 -76.69
C LYS A 328 -92.39 -20.58 -75.32
N PHE A 329 -91.49 -20.79 -74.36
CA PHE A 329 -91.28 -19.79 -73.34
C PHE A 329 -90.75 -18.56 -74.08
N LEU A 330 -91.59 -17.53 -74.18
CA LEU A 330 -91.24 -16.18 -74.62
C LEU A 330 -90.87 -15.37 -73.39
#